data_AF-A0A2T5H6J8-F1
#
_entry.id   AF-A0A2T5H6J8-F1
#
_cell.length_a   1.000
_cell.length_b   1.000
_cell.length_c   1.000
_cell.angle_alpha   90.00
_cell.angle_beta   90.00
_cell.angle_gamma   90.00
#
_symmetry.space_group_name_H-M   'P 1'
#
loop_
_entity.id
_entity.type
_entity.pdbx_description
1 polymer ?
#
loop_
_entity_poly.entity_id
_entity_poly.type
_entity_poly.pdbx_seq_one_letter_code
_entity_poly.pdbx_strand_id
1 'polypeptide(L)'
;MFFLGKDHHFNYDAFREAMVEAAQVHGIRLEATRRLDRGVTTYRAEIDEIYKARDEGRPPVERQRTGADLAAALETVRRNALIYRGLAAEASRSNFDDVAEALERASTILASGGQIQSDGAIYMSQDEAAFDTLITEFSQNIRQIEAAIDRAPAAERPVIERKLTDVLASVAHLNPLGDRSAALIDAPSRDGIYARPNASEDHLARLDDGEVAPKLAEALQGTGIDAEAVAARLREGAGNAALERQWLAQDLQAIAKASDLDLEKSADREDALDRLEAVHVRLGDVLTDVRVLRAPTEVDELDDAEEVLGERLAAPGGDLEKDGPDIFAPSERQAFRALVAQFRRTDFDHPFSDDPSVRRAGAVEVEEARAAFDAYAQKSPQHAELASMAWEQMTDSRMPPQYAVSEQDRTLHAGDMDLALRDPSDHLGPITEELRTLARYRTKMPDDEFGQAVQDEINHLRSLGASRAYISERSLIIEDQARQDYAERRYLEETAPTVMAFVQNADAGDPISEAERHDIVRQVNERLSPDAIDALRAGNADVLDKFTEDPLRQLELAKTYLQSSEVTAHGPAMERVLDALAEEQIEAQRARHVAAHGEKGITHG
;
A
#
# COMPACT_ATOMS: atom_id res chain seq x y z
N MET A 1 -17.59 -23.29 34.44
CA MET A 1 -18.37 -22.10 34.83
C MET A 1 -17.80 -20.95 34.01
N PHE A 2 -18.51 -20.49 32.98
CA PHE A 2 -18.03 -19.42 32.10
C PHE A 2 -18.18 -18.08 32.83
N PHE A 3 -17.08 -17.34 32.99
CA PHE A 3 -17.07 -16.03 33.65
C PHE A 3 -16.80 -14.96 32.60
N LEU A 4 -17.77 -14.08 32.38
CA LEU A 4 -17.66 -12.94 31.48
C LEU A 4 -17.18 -11.73 32.30
N GLY A 5 -15.88 -11.45 32.26
CA GLY A 5 -15.27 -10.27 32.87
C GLY A 5 -15.16 -9.13 31.85
N LYS A 6 -15.25 -7.88 32.30
CA LYS A 6 -15.15 -6.69 31.43
C LYS A 6 -13.80 -6.60 30.67
N ASP A 7 -12.74 -7.16 31.27
CA ASP A 7 -11.37 -7.14 30.74
C ASP A 7 -10.81 -8.56 30.50
N HIS A 8 -11.69 -9.54 30.25
CA HIS A 8 -11.31 -10.93 29.95
C HIS A 8 -11.28 -11.16 28.42
N HIS A 9 -10.49 -12.12 27.93
CA HIS A 9 -10.54 -12.58 26.51
C HIS A 9 -11.93 -13.10 26.11
N PHE A 10 -12.72 -13.52 27.10
CA PHE A 10 -14.14 -13.85 26.98
C PHE A 10 -14.92 -12.73 27.68
N ASN A 11 -14.98 -11.57 27.05
CA ASN A 11 -15.83 -10.46 27.49
C ASN A 11 -17.11 -10.41 26.64
N TYR A 12 -18.05 -9.58 27.07
CA TYR A 12 -19.34 -9.47 26.42
C TYR A 12 -19.25 -8.89 24.99
N ASP A 13 -18.20 -8.12 24.68
CA ASP A 13 -17.99 -7.58 23.34
C ASP A 13 -17.46 -8.64 22.39
N ALA A 14 -16.43 -9.38 22.79
CA ALA A 14 -15.88 -10.50 22.02
C ALA A 14 -16.95 -11.58 21.75
N PHE A 15 -17.80 -11.88 22.73
CA PHE A 15 -18.90 -12.83 22.53
C PHE A 15 -19.93 -12.31 21.52
N ARG A 16 -20.23 -11.01 21.54
CA ARG A 16 -21.18 -10.38 20.62
C ARG A 16 -20.61 -10.30 19.20
N GLU A 17 -19.34 -9.99 19.04
CA GLU A 17 -18.63 -9.98 17.75
C GLU A 17 -18.61 -11.40 17.15
N ALA A 18 -18.24 -12.40 17.95
CA ALA A 18 -18.29 -13.81 17.53
C ALA A 18 -19.72 -14.28 17.16
N MET A 19 -20.75 -13.77 17.84
CA MET A 19 -22.15 -14.05 17.46
C MET A 19 -22.53 -13.43 16.11
N VAL A 20 -22.05 -12.22 15.80
CA VAL A 20 -22.27 -11.59 14.49
C VAL A 20 -21.58 -12.38 13.39
N GLU A 21 -20.32 -12.76 13.61
CA GLU A 21 -19.54 -13.57 12.68
C GLU A 21 -20.19 -14.94 12.42
N ALA A 22 -20.60 -15.65 13.48
CA ALA A 22 -21.30 -16.93 13.36
C ALA A 22 -22.67 -16.80 12.66
N ALA A 23 -23.40 -15.71 12.89
CA ALA A 23 -24.68 -15.46 12.23
C ALA A 23 -24.52 -15.17 10.73
N GLN A 24 -23.44 -14.48 10.35
CA GLN A 24 -23.11 -14.17 8.95
C GLN A 24 -22.88 -15.45 8.13
N VAL A 25 -22.23 -16.47 8.70
CA VAL A 25 -22.08 -17.79 8.07
C VAL A 25 -23.43 -18.43 7.71
N HIS A 26 -24.49 -18.07 8.45
CA HIS A 26 -25.86 -18.56 8.24
C HIS A 26 -26.76 -17.57 7.50
N GLY A 27 -26.20 -16.50 6.92
CA GLY A 27 -26.96 -15.49 6.18
C GLY A 27 -27.87 -14.61 7.07
N ILE A 28 -27.65 -14.61 8.39
CA ILE A 28 -28.38 -13.77 9.34
C ILE A 28 -27.53 -12.54 9.65
N ARG A 29 -28.04 -11.36 9.32
CA ARG A 29 -27.38 -10.09 9.64
C ARG A 29 -27.70 -9.69 11.08
N LEU A 30 -26.69 -9.73 11.95
CA LEU A 30 -26.77 -9.22 13.32
C LEU A 30 -25.87 -7.99 13.47
N GLU A 31 -26.21 -7.10 14.40
CA GLU A 31 -25.38 -5.94 14.72
C GLU A 31 -24.68 -6.09 16.07
N ALA A 32 -23.39 -5.77 16.10
CA ALA A 32 -22.60 -5.67 17.32
C ALA A 32 -22.66 -4.27 17.96
N THR A 33 -23.71 -3.46 17.75
CA THR A 33 -23.82 -2.13 18.37
C THR A 33 -24.45 -2.23 19.76
N ARG A 34 -23.99 -1.46 20.76
CA ARG A 34 -24.62 -1.44 22.11
C ARG A 34 -25.84 -0.55 22.09
N ARG A 35 -26.72 -0.75 23.07
CA ARG A 35 -27.92 0.10 23.28
C ARG A 35 -27.55 1.58 23.43
N LEU A 36 -26.51 1.87 24.23
CA LEU A 36 -26.02 3.25 24.42
C LEU A 36 -25.36 3.82 23.17
N ASP A 37 -24.76 2.99 22.32
CA ASP A 37 -24.21 3.43 21.02
C ASP A 37 -25.33 3.92 20.09
N ARG A 38 -26.54 3.37 20.25
CA ARG A 38 -27.74 3.77 19.51
C ARG A 38 -28.62 4.81 20.20
N GLY A 39 -28.19 5.38 21.34
CA GLY A 39 -29.00 6.35 22.08
C GLY A 39 -30.13 5.75 22.94
N VAL A 40 -30.18 4.42 23.08
CA VAL A 40 -31.21 3.74 23.87
C VAL A 40 -30.83 3.74 25.36
N THR A 41 -31.49 4.63 26.10
CA THR A 41 -31.18 4.89 27.53
C THR A 41 -31.92 3.98 28.50
N THR A 42 -32.79 3.08 28.04
CA THR A 42 -33.50 2.08 28.85
C THR A 42 -32.69 0.80 29.05
N TYR A 43 -32.98 0.08 30.14
CA TYR A 43 -32.56 -1.30 30.33
C TYR A 43 -33.37 -2.26 29.45
N ARG A 44 -32.74 -3.38 29.07
CA ARG A 44 -33.46 -4.51 28.46
C ARG A 44 -34.60 -4.95 29.40
N ALA A 45 -35.72 -5.36 28.83
CA ALA A 45 -36.78 -6.01 29.59
C ALA A 45 -36.24 -7.26 30.31
N GLU A 46 -36.72 -7.49 31.54
CA GLU A 46 -36.39 -8.69 32.31
C GLU A 46 -36.91 -9.94 31.61
N ILE A 47 -36.25 -11.08 31.84
CA ILE A 47 -36.60 -12.36 31.20
C ILE A 47 -38.06 -12.73 31.48
N ASP A 48 -38.54 -12.52 32.70
CA ASP A 48 -39.93 -12.80 33.09
C ASP A 48 -40.93 -11.94 32.30
N GLU A 49 -40.59 -10.69 32.02
CA GLU A 49 -41.42 -9.78 31.23
C GLU A 49 -41.40 -10.16 29.74
N ILE A 50 -40.28 -10.65 29.22
CA ILE A 50 -40.20 -11.16 27.83
C ILE A 50 -41.15 -12.34 27.64
N TYR A 51 -41.14 -13.31 28.55
CA TYR A 51 -42.03 -14.47 28.48
C TYR A 51 -43.50 -14.07 28.67
N LYS A 52 -43.80 -13.21 29.65
CA LYS A 52 -45.15 -12.72 29.89
C LYS A 52 -45.71 -11.95 28.68
N ALA A 53 -44.92 -11.06 28.10
CA ALA A 53 -45.31 -10.27 26.94
C ALA A 53 -45.57 -11.17 25.70
N ARG A 54 -44.75 -12.21 25.52
CA ARG A 54 -44.96 -13.22 24.47
C ARG A 54 -46.29 -13.98 24.65
N ASP A 55 -46.59 -14.41 25.87
CA ASP A 55 -47.81 -15.15 26.18
C ASP A 55 -49.07 -14.24 26.06
N GLU A 56 -48.92 -12.94 26.32
CA GLU A 56 -49.96 -11.92 26.21
C GLU A 56 -50.06 -11.28 24.81
N GLY A 57 -49.19 -11.66 23.86
CA GLY A 57 -49.18 -11.14 22.49
C GLY A 57 -48.87 -9.64 22.36
N ARG A 58 -48.11 -9.09 23.31
CA ARG A 58 -47.74 -7.66 23.38
C ARG A 58 -46.21 -7.47 23.38
N PRO A 59 -45.68 -6.28 23.06
CA PRO A 59 -44.25 -6.03 23.19
C PRO A 59 -43.82 -5.99 24.67
N PRO A 60 -42.58 -6.43 24.98
CA PRO A 60 -42.03 -6.38 26.33
C PRO A 60 -41.77 -4.93 26.77
N VAL A 61 -42.09 -4.61 28.02
CA VAL A 61 -41.90 -3.27 28.57
C VAL A 61 -40.47 -3.11 29.09
N GLU A 62 -39.76 -2.12 28.56
CA GLU A 62 -38.40 -1.79 28.99
C GLU A 62 -38.40 -0.89 30.24
N ARG A 63 -37.39 -1.07 31.09
CA ARG A 63 -37.25 -0.30 32.35
C ARG A 63 -36.41 0.95 32.12
N GLN A 64 -36.91 2.10 32.59
CA GLN A 64 -36.17 3.35 32.52
C GLN A 64 -34.97 3.36 33.47
N ARG A 65 -33.85 3.93 33.01
CA ARG A 65 -32.75 4.34 33.90
C ARG A 65 -33.17 5.61 34.64
N THR A 66 -32.75 5.76 35.89
CA THR A 66 -33.10 6.92 36.73
C THR A 66 -31.89 7.43 37.51
N GLY A 67 -31.86 8.72 37.84
CA GLY A 67 -30.84 9.31 38.70
C GLY A 67 -29.43 9.23 38.10
N ALA A 68 -28.44 8.84 38.91
CA ALA A 68 -27.03 8.79 38.51
C ALA A 68 -26.77 7.86 37.32
N ASP A 69 -27.52 6.76 37.21
CA ASP A 69 -27.39 5.80 36.12
C ASP A 69 -27.92 6.34 34.78
N LEU A 70 -28.99 7.13 34.82
CA LEU A 70 -29.45 7.87 33.63
C LEU A 70 -28.42 8.92 33.21
N ALA A 71 -27.83 9.64 34.17
CA ALA A 71 -26.79 10.63 33.88
C ALA A 71 -25.55 10.00 33.22
N ALA A 72 -25.09 8.85 33.72
CA ALA A 72 -23.97 8.11 33.13
C ALA A 72 -24.30 7.59 31.72
N ALA A 73 -25.53 7.12 31.50
CA ALA A 73 -26.00 6.69 30.19
C ALA A 73 -26.03 7.86 29.18
N LEU A 74 -26.56 9.01 29.57
CA LEU A 74 -26.62 10.20 28.72
C LEU A 74 -25.22 10.73 28.36
N GLU A 75 -24.28 10.71 29.32
CA GLU A 75 -22.89 11.12 29.04
C GLU A 75 -22.19 10.15 28.07
N THR A 76 -22.50 8.86 28.16
CA THR A 76 -22.01 7.86 27.20
C THR A 76 -22.56 8.13 25.80
N VAL A 77 -23.87 8.38 25.68
CA VAL A 77 -24.51 8.74 24.39
C VAL A 77 -23.89 10.00 23.79
N ARG A 78 -23.65 11.03 24.62
CA ARG A 78 -23.01 12.28 24.19
C ARG A 78 -21.58 12.06 23.69
N ARG A 79 -20.80 11.20 24.36
CA ARG A 79 -19.46 10.81 23.91
C ARG A 79 -19.51 10.09 22.57
N ASN A 80 -20.44 9.15 22.41
CA ASN A 80 -20.60 8.42 21.16
C ASN A 80 -20.99 9.35 19.99
N ALA A 81 -21.83 10.36 20.23
CA ALA A 81 -22.12 11.39 19.23
C ALA A 81 -20.85 12.12 18.75
N LEU A 82 -19.93 12.45 19.66
CA LEU A 82 -18.64 13.05 19.30
C LEU A 82 -17.72 12.10 18.53
N ILE A 83 -17.73 10.79 18.87
CA ILE A 83 -16.97 9.78 18.13
C ILE A 83 -17.49 9.68 16.70
N TYR A 84 -18.81 9.58 16.49
CA TYR A 84 -19.38 9.55 15.14
C TYR A 84 -19.04 10.80 14.33
N ARG A 85 -19.04 11.99 14.95
CA ARG A 85 -18.61 13.22 14.29
C ARG A 85 -17.12 13.21 13.91
N GLY A 86 -16.26 12.70 14.79
CA GLY A 86 -14.83 12.56 14.50
C GLY A 86 -14.57 11.59 13.34
N LEU A 87 -15.24 10.44 13.35
CA LEU A 87 -15.18 9.48 12.26
C LEU A 87 -15.73 10.05 10.95
N ALA A 88 -16.76 10.90 11.00
CA ALA A 88 -17.27 11.55 9.79
C ALA A 88 -16.25 12.49 9.15
N ALA A 89 -15.53 13.26 9.97
CA ALA A 89 -14.46 14.14 9.49
C ALA A 89 -13.31 13.35 8.86
N GLU A 90 -12.99 12.17 9.41
CA GLU A 90 -11.98 11.28 8.84
C GLU A 90 -12.45 10.64 7.54
N ALA A 91 -13.67 10.10 7.51
CA ALA A 91 -14.28 9.54 6.32
C ALA A 91 -14.31 10.54 5.16
N SER A 92 -14.65 11.80 5.43
CA SER A 92 -14.63 12.87 4.40
C SER A 92 -13.22 13.17 3.89
N ARG A 93 -12.18 13.13 4.74
CA ARG A 93 -10.78 13.30 4.31
C ARG A 93 -10.29 12.18 3.41
N SER A 94 -10.82 10.99 3.59
CA SER A 94 -10.52 9.81 2.78
C SER A 94 -11.48 9.62 1.61
N ASN A 95 -12.23 10.66 1.21
CA ASN A 95 -13.22 10.64 0.12
C ASN A 95 -14.34 9.58 0.28
N PHE A 96 -14.70 9.22 1.51
CA PHE A 96 -15.86 8.37 1.83
C PHE A 96 -17.07 9.23 2.21
N ASP A 97 -17.55 10.05 1.29
CA ASP A 97 -18.56 11.09 1.59
C ASP A 97 -19.90 10.55 2.11
N ASP A 98 -20.40 9.42 1.59
CA ASP A 98 -21.65 8.81 2.07
C ASP A 98 -21.53 8.29 3.51
N VAL A 99 -20.35 7.74 3.84
CA VAL A 99 -20.04 7.27 5.19
C VAL A 99 -19.92 8.47 6.11
N ALA A 100 -19.26 9.54 5.67
CA ALA A 100 -19.17 10.80 6.40
C ALA A 100 -20.57 11.38 6.68
N GLU A 101 -21.45 11.40 5.68
CA GLU A 101 -22.80 11.93 5.83
C GLU A 101 -23.63 11.10 6.82
N ALA A 102 -23.60 9.78 6.72
CA ALA A 102 -24.32 8.90 7.64
C ALA A 102 -23.79 9.00 9.09
N LEU A 103 -22.48 9.13 9.26
CA LEU A 103 -21.85 9.34 10.56
C LEU A 103 -22.21 10.73 11.15
N GLU A 104 -22.28 11.78 10.33
CA GLU A 104 -22.78 13.09 10.77
C GLU A 104 -24.27 13.06 11.15
N ARG A 105 -25.11 12.35 10.38
CA ARG A 105 -26.52 12.13 10.73
C ARG A 105 -26.65 11.38 12.05
N ALA A 106 -25.88 10.31 12.24
CA ALA A 106 -25.84 9.54 13.49
C ALA A 106 -25.42 10.41 14.69
N SER A 107 -24.36 11.19 14.54
CA SER A 107 -23.91 12.20 15.51
C SER A 107 -25.04 13.17 15.87
N THR A 108 -25.72 13.73 14.87
CA THR A 108 -26.80 14.70 15.07
C THR A 108 -28.01 14.10 15.79
N ILE A 109 -28.40 12.88 15.42
CA ILE A 109 -29.50 12.14 16.08
C ILE A 109 -29.17 11.92 17.56
N LEU A 110 -27.97 11.43 17.88
CA LEU A 110 -27.59 11.18 19.27
C LEU A 110 -27.41 12.46 20.08
N ALA A 111 -26.84 13.51 19.49
CA ALA A 111 -26.65 14.81 20.13
C ALA A 111 -27.99 15.48 20.51
N SER A 112 -29.03 15.24 19.72
CA SER A 112 -30.40 15.70 20.01
C SER A 112 -31.17 14.80 20.99
N GLY A 113 -30.56 13.70 21.46
CA GLY A 113 -31.19 12.72 22.35
C GLY A 113 -32.10 11.71 21.63
N GLY A 114 -32.01 11.65 20.29
CA GLY A 114 -32.69 10.67 19.46
C GLY A 114 -32.04 9.28 19.52
N GLN A 115 -32.71 8.30 18.90
CA GLN A 115 -32.24 6.93 18.82
C GLN A 115 -31.94 6.55 17.38
N ILE A 116 -30.79 5.92 17.19
CA ILE A 116 -30.38 5.31 15.92
C ILE A 116 -31.14 3.99 15.76
N GLN A 117 -31.82 3.83 14.62
CA GLN A 117 -32.45 2.56 14.26
C GLN A 117 -31.37 1.55 13.81
N SER A 118 -31.59 0.27 14.15
CA SER A 118 -30.68 -0.85 13.82
C SER A 118 -31.09 -1.60 12.56
N ASP A 119 -31.89 -0.96 11.70
CA ASP A 119 -32.37 -1.50 10.43
C ASP A 119 -31.52 -1.00 9.24
N GLY A 120 -30.50 -0.18 9.48
CA GLY A 120 -29.69 0.43 8.43
C GLY A 120 -30.34 1.68 7.79
N ALA A 121 -31.51 2.12 8.26
CA ALA A 121 -32.25 3.26 7.69
C ALA A 121 -31.56 4.63 7.89
N ILE A 122 -30.40 4.69 8.56
CA ILE A 122 -29.58 5.91 8.55
C ILE A 122 -29.04 6.19 7.13
N TYR A 123 -28.77 5.14 6.35
CA TYR A 123 -28.28 5.24 4.97
C TYR A 123 -29.41 5.30 3.93
N MET A 124 -30.60 4.81 4.28
CA MET A 124 -31.64 4.50 3.31
C MET A 124 -32.88 5.32 3.61
N SER A 125 -33.35 6.12 2.63
CA SER A 125 -34.67 6.73 2.69
C SER A 125 -35.74 5.68 3.03
N GLN A 126 -36.83 6.09 3.68
CA GLN A 126 -37.92 5.24 4.19
C GLN A 126 -38.61 4.30 3.17
N ASP A 127 -38.21 4.34 1.91
CA ASP A 127 -38.68 3.47 0.82
C ASP A 127 -37.59 2.45 0.41
N GLU A 128 -37.31 1.46 1.27
CA GLU A 128 -36.41 0.32 0.96
C GLU A 128 -36.76 -0.34 -0.39
N ALA A 129 -38.06 -0.47 -0.68
CA ALA A 129 -38.54 -1.06 -1.93
C ALA A 129 -38.17 -0.24 -3.18
N ALA A 130 -38.01 1.08 -3.05
CA ALA A 130 -37.65 1.93 -4.18
C ALA A 130 -36.16 1.78 -4.53
N PHE A 131 -35.28 1.67 -3.54
CA PHE A 131 -33.84 1.57 -3.77
C PHE A 131 -33.41 0.22 -4.33
N ASP A 132 -33.94 -0.89 -3.79
CA ASP A 132 -33.67 -2.23 -4.35
C ASP A 132 -34.16 -2.35 -5.79
N THR A 133 -35.29 -1.71 -6.09
CA THR A 133 -35.80 -1.58 -7.46
C THR A 133 -34.82 -0.78 -8.33
N LEU A 134 -34.32 0.35 -7.85
CA LEU A 134 -33.35 1.18 -8.57
C LEU A 134 -32.02 0.46 -8.82
N ILE A 135 -31.45 -0.26 -7.85
CA ILE A 135 -30.24 -1.08 -8.05
C ILE A 135 -30.50 -2.19 -9.07
N THR A 136 -31.66 -2.84 -8.99
CA THR A 136 -32.05 -3.91 -9.91
C THR A 136 -32.19 -3.38 -11.33
N GLU A 137 -32.88 -2.25 -11.51
CA GLU A 137 -33.05 -1.57 -12.80
C GLU A 137 -31.70 -1.08 -13.35
N PHE A 138 -30.86 -0.47 -12.50
CA PHE A 138 -29.52 -0.04 -12.86
C PHE A 138 -28.68 -1.22 -13.35
N SER A 139 -28.61 -2.30 -12.57
CA SER A 139 -27.88 -3.52 -12.94
C SER A 139 -28.42 -4.17 -14.22
N GLN A 140 -29.73 -4.11 -14.46
CA GLN A 140 -30.34 -4.57 -15.72
C GLN A 140 -29.93 -3.69 -16.90
N ASN A 141 -29.90 -2.37 -16.71
CA ASN A 141 -29.49 -1.41 -17.74
C ASN A 141 -28.01 -1.60 -18.10
N ILE A 142 -27.12 -1.80 -17.12
CA ILE A 142 -25.70 -2.11 -17.38
C ILE A 142 -25.57 -3.37 -18.24
N ARG A 143 -26.23 -4.47 -17.87
CA ARG A 143 -26.22 -5.71 -18.67
C ARG A 143 -26.78 -5.52 -20.08
N GLN A 144 -27.78 -4.65 -20.26
CA GLN A 144 -28.31 -4.32 -21.59
C GLN A 144 -27.30 -3.54 -22.42
N ILE A 145 -26.56 -2.60 -21.82
CA ILE A 145 -25.51 -1.83 -22.48
C ILE A 145 -24.34 -2.75 -22.83
N GLU A 146 -23.89 -3.63 -21.93
CA GLU A 146 -22.86 -4.64 -22.20
C GLU A 146 -23.25 -5.54 -23.38
N ALA A 147 -24.49 -6.05 -23.39
CA ALA A 147 -24.99 -6.83 -24.51
C ALA A 147 -25.15 -6.02 -25.81
N ALA A 148 -25.26 -4.70 -25.73
CA ALA A 148 -25.24 -3.82 -26.90
C ALA A 148 -23.80 -3.62 -27.41
N ILE A 149 -22.82 -3.44 -26.51
CA ILE A 149 -21.39 -3.39 -26.83
C ILE A 149 -20.97 -4.66 -27.57
N ASP A 150 -21.34 -5.84 -27.07
CA ASP A 150 -21.01 -7.12 -27.70
C ASP A 150 -21.54 -7.25 -29.13
N ARG A 151 -22.68 -6.62 -29.45
CA ARG A 151 -23.29 -6.67 -30.79
C ARG A 151 -22.87 -5.51 -31.69
N ALA A 152 -22.32 -4.44 -31.14
CA ALA A 152 -21.92 -3.27 -31.90
C ALA A 152 -20.74 -3.60 -32.84
N PRO A 153 -20.64 -2.94 -34.02
CA PRO A 153 -19.46 -3.03 -34.87
C PRO A 153 -18.19 -2.58 -34.13
N ALA A 154 -17.03 -3.12 -34.52
CA ALA A 154 -15.74 -2.80 -33.89
C ALA A 154 -15.44 -1.28 -33.83
N ALA A 155 -15.84 -0.54 -34.87
CA ALA A 155 -15.67 0.91 -34.94
C ALA A 155 -16.57 1.71 -33.97
N GLU A 156 -17.71 1.17 -33.55
CA GLU A 156 -18.70 1.88 -32.71
C GLU A 156 -18.58 1.48 -31.22
N ARG A 157 -18.00 0.33 -30.91
CA ARG A 157 -17.84 -0.19 -29.54
C ARG A 157 -17.16 0.79 -28.58
N PRO A 158 -16.00 1.40 -28.91
CA PRO A 158 -15.27 2.24 -27.95
C PRO A 158 -16.07 3.44 -27.46
N VAL A 159 -16.95 3.99 -28.32
CA VAL A 159 -17.84 5.12 -27.96
C VAL A 159 -18.83 4.70 -26.86
N ILE A 160 -19.37 3.49 -26.98
CA ILE A 160 -20.36 2.96 -26.03
C ILE A 160 -19.65 2.56 -24.74
N GLU A 161 -18.49 1.91 -24.83
CA GLU A 161 -17.66 1.52 -23.68
C GLU A 161 -17.25 2.76 -22.85
N ARG A 162 -16.79 3.84 -23.50
CA ARG A 162 -16.46 5.09 -22.79
C ARG A 162 -17.65 5.69 -22.05
N LYS A 163 -18.78 5.82 -22.74
CA LYS A 163 -20.02 6.34 -22.13
C LYS A 163 -20.46 5.49 -20.93
N LEU A 164 -20.32 4.16 -21.03
CA LEU A 164 -20.63 3.26 -19.93
C LEU A 164 -19.70 3.54 -18.74
N THR A 165 -18.39 3.58 -18.95
CA THR A 165 -17.43 3.83 -17.87
C THR A 165 -17.55 5.23 -17.27
N ASP A 166 -17.90 6.25 -18.05
CA ASP A 166 -18.17 7.62 -17.56
C ASP A 166 -19.39 7.63 -16.62
N VAL A 167 -20.45 6.90 -16.98
CA VAL A 167 -21.64 6.75 -16.12
C VAL A 167 -21.30 5.93 -14.88
N LEU A 168 -20.55 4.83 -15.02
CA LEU A 168 -20.13 4.00 -13.88
C LEU A 168 -19.23 4.77 -12.91
N ALA A 169 -18.37 5.66 -13.39
CA ALA A 169 -17.53 6.51 -12.55
C ALA A 169 -18.36 7.40 -11.62
N SER A 170 -19.50 7.92 -12.08
CA SER A 170 -20.41 8.73 -11.23
C SER A 170 -21.00 7.97 -10.05
N VAL A 171 -21.01 6.63 -10.12
CA VAL A 171 -21.54 5.74 -9.09
C VAL A 171 -20.49 4.74 -8.58
N ALA A 172 -19.20 5.05 -8.74
CA ALA A 172 -18.11 4.14 -8.38
C ALA A 172 -18.13 3.73 -6.89
N HIS A 173 -18.63 4.60 -6.00
CA HIS A 173 -18.84 4.33 -4.58
C HIS A 173 -19.83 3.20 -4.28
N LEU A 174 -20.76 2.91 -5.21
CA LEU A 174 -21.66 1.76 -5.11
C LEU A 174 -20.99 0.43 -5.52
N ASN A 175 -19.69 0.47 -5.83
CA ASN A 175 -18.88 -0.65 -6.28
C ASN A 175 -19.49 -1.44 -7.45
N PRO A 176 -19.89 -0.77 -8.56
CA PRO A 176 -20.57 -1.43 -9.68
C PRO A 176 -19.74 -2.51 -10.37
N LEU A 177 -18.41 -2.48 -10.22
CA LEU A 177 -17.45 -3.46 -10.74
C LEU A 177 -16.77 -4.28 -9.62
N GLY A 178 -17.32 -4.27 -8.40
CA GLY A 178 -16.67 -4.84 -7.21
C GLY A 178 -15.37 -4.10 -6.88
N ASP A 179 -14.33 -4.84 -6.49
CA ASP A 179 -13.00 -4.30 -6.12
C ASP A 179 -12.33 -3.49 -7.24
N ARG A 180 -12.77 -3.67 -8.49
CA ARG A 180 -12.26 -2.93 -9.65
C ARG A 180 -12.84 -1.54 -9.79
N SER A 181 -13.82 -1.16 -8.97
CA SER A 181 -14.53 0.12 -9.08
C SER A 181 -13.64 1.32 -8.80
N ALA A 182 -12.56 1.16 -8.03
CA ALA A 182 -11.55 2.21 -7.83
C ALA A 182 -10.95 2.71 -9.16
N ALA A 183 -10.72 1.78 -10.11
CA ALA A 183 -10.15 2.10 -11.42
C ALA A 183 -11.06 2.96 -12.31
N LEU A 184 -12.34 3.14 -11.94
CA LEU A 184 -13.25 4.06 -12.65
C LEU A 184 -12.91 5.54 -12.38
N ILE A 185 -12.27 5.81 -11.24
CA ILE A 185 -11.89 7.16 -10.80
C ILE A 185 -10.41 7.44 -11.12
N ASP A 186 -9.57 6.39 -11.14
CA ASP A 186 -8.15 6.51 -11.48
C ASP A 186 -7.94 6.96 -12.94
N ALA A 187 -6.93 7.81 -13.15
CA ALA A 187 -6.47 8.19 -14.48
C ALA A 187 -5.93 6.97 -15.25
N PRO A 188 -6.05 6.94 -16.60
CA PRO A 188 -5.40 5.92 -17.42
C PRO A 188 -3.87 6.01 -17.29
N SER A 189 -3.17 4.95 -17.70
CA SER A 189 -1.72 4.87 -17.62
C SER A 189 -1.05 5.99 -18.42
N ARG A 190 0.01 6.57 -17.85
CA ARG A 190 0.70 7.73 -18.43
C ARG A 190 1.24 7.45 -19.83
N ASP A 191 1.78 6.25 -20.06
CA ASP A 191 2.41 5.86 -21.33
C ASP A 191 1.54 4.90 -22.16
N GLY A 192 0.28 4.72 -21.77
CA GLY A 192 -0.62 3.79 -22.44
C GLY A 192 -0.96 4.23 -23.86
N ILE A 193 -0.89 3.30 -24.81
CA ILE A 193 -1.25 3.58 -26.21
C ILE A 193 -2.70 4.05 -26.37
N TYR A 194 -3.58 3.66 -25.43
CA TYR A 194 -4.99 4.02 -25.45
C TYR A 194 -5.35 5.17 -24.51
N ALA A 195 -4.41 5.68 -23.69
CA ALA A 195 -4.71 6.72 -22.73
C ALA A 195 -5.11 8.02 -23.44
N ARG A 196 -6.28 8.59 -23.11
CA ARG A 196 -6.78 9.81 -23.74
C ARG A 196 -5.79 11.00 -23.67
N PRO A 197 -5.06 11.22 -22.55
CA PRO A 197 -4.09 12.32 -22.48
C PRO A 197 -2.96 12.25 -23.52
N ASN A 198 -2.67 11.06 -24.05
CA ASN A 198 -1.56 10.85 -24.99
C ASN A 198 -1.88 11.24 -26.44
N ALA A 199 -3.14 11.58 -26.73
CA ALA A 199 -3.60 11.97 -28.06
C ALA A 199 -4.31 13.33 -28.02
N SER A 200 -3.73 14.34 -28.68
CA SER A 200 -4.37 15.65 -28.86
C SER A 200 -5.42 15.61 -29.99
N GLU A 201 -6.37 16.55 -30.01
CA GLU A 201 -7.37 16.62 -31.09
C GLU A 201 -6.73 16.71 -32.49
N ASP A 202 -5.61 17.43 -32.62
CA ASP A 202 -4.85 17.54 -33.87
C ASP A 202 -4.16 16.23 -34.27
N HIS A 203 -3.78 15.39 -33.29
CA HIS A 203 -3.18 14.08 -33.56
C HIS A 203 -4.24 13.03 -33.91
N LEU A 204 -5.43 13.12 -33.33
CA LEU A 204 -6.55 12.24 -33.62
C LEU A 204 -7.09 12.42 -35.04
N ALA A 205 -7.03 13.63 -35.60
CA ALA A 205 -7.40 13.89 -36.99
C ALA A 205 -6.52 13.11 -37.99
N ARG A 206 -5.28 12.75 -37.60
CA ARG A 206 -4.36 11.95 -38.43
C ARG A 206 -4.70 10.46 -38.45
N LEU A 207 -5.52 9.96 -37.52
CA LEU A 207 -6.01 8.58 -37.60
C LEU A 207 -6.84 8.33 -38.87
N ASP A 208 -7.43 9.38 -39.43
CA ASP A 208 -8.18 9.34 -40.70
C ASP A 208 -7.28 9.54 -41.93
N ASP A 209 -5.97 9.78 -41.75
CA ASP A 209 -5.02 9.80 -42.86
C ASP A 209 -4.89 8.38 -43.43
N GLY A 210 -4.98 8.27 -44.76
CA GLY A 210 -4.92 6.99 -45.47
C GLY A 210 -3.63 6.19 -45.28
N GLU A 211 -2.61 6.77 -44.63
CA GLU A 211 -1.33 6.13 -44.30
C GLU A 211 -1.34 5.38 -42.96
N VAL A 212 -2.22 5.72 -42.01
CA VAL A 212 -2.22 5.13 -40.66
C VAL A 212 -2.86 3.74 -40.66
N ALA A 213 -4.02 3.58 -41.30
CA ALA A 213 -4.70 2.30 -41.40
C ALA A 213 -3.84 1.14 -41.96
N PRO A 214 -3.08 1.30 -43.07
CA PRO A 214 -2.22 0.22 -43.57
C PRO A 214 -1.05 -0.08 -42.62
N LYS A 215 -0.45 0.93 -41.98
CA LYS A 215 0.63 0.72 -40.99
C LYS A 215 0.15 0.00 -39.73
N LEU A 216 -1.06 0.32 -39.24
CA LEU A 216 -1.69 -0.41 -38.14
C LEU A 216 -1.96 -1.86 -38.53
N ALA A 217 -2.49 -2.10 -39.74
CA ALA A 217 -2.74 -3.45 -40.23
C ALA A 217 -1.46 -4.28 -40.36
N GLU A 218 -0.35 -3.67 -40.78
CA GLU A 218 0.97 -4.30 -40.83
C GLU A 218 1.50 -4.63 -39.41
N ALA A 219 1.43 -3.68 -38.48
CA ALA A 219 1.91 -3.88 -37.10
C ALA A 219 1.15 -4.97 -36.33
N LEU A 220 -0.15 -5.14 -36.65
CA LEU A 220 -1.06 -6.09 -36.04
C LEU A 220 -1.16 -7.42 -36.80
N GLN A 221 -0.40 -7.59 -37.88
CA GLN A 221 -0.49 -8.80 -38.69
C GLN A 221 -0.14 -10.05 -37.87
N GLY A 222 -1.06 -11.02 -37.83
CA GLY A 222 -0.87 -12.30 -37.14
C GLY A 222 -1.11 -12.26 -35.62
N THR A 223 -1.48 -11.11 -35.04
CA THR A 223 -1.77 -11.00 -33.60
C THR A 223 -3.20 -11.38 -33.25
N GLY A 224 -4.11 -11.37 -34.22
CA GLY A 224 -5.54 -11.56 -33.99
C GLY A 224 -6.27 -10.29 -33.52
N ILE A 225 -5.55 -9.21 -33.23
CA ILE A 225 -6.13 -7.91 -32.88
C ILE A 225 -6.61 -7.22 -34.15
N ASP A 226 -7.84 -6.71 -34.12
CA ASP A 226 -8.46 -5.98 -35.23
C ASP A 226 -7.93 -4.54 -35.31
N ALA A 227 -7.29 -4.19 -36.43
CA ALA A 227 -6.76 -2.85 -36.67
C ALA A 227 -7.84 -1.77 -36.67
N GLU A 228 -9.05 -2.08 -37.11
CA GLU A 228 -10.18 -1.14 -37.08
C GLU A 228 -10.62 -0.87 -35.64
N ALA A 229 -10.63 -1.90 -34.78
CA ALA A 229 -10.91 -1.76 -33.35
C ALA A 229 -9.85 -0.91 -32.64
N VAL A 230 -8.57 -1.14 -32.93
CA VAL A 230 -7.46 -0.34 -32.37
C VAL A 230 -7.58 1.12 -32.79
N ALA A 231 -7.81 1.39 -34.08
CA ALA A 231 -8.02 2.76 -34.56
C ALA A 231 -9.23 3.45 -33.90
N ALA A 232 -10.31 2.71 -33.67
CA ALA A 232 -11.49 3.24 -32.98
C ALA A 232 -11.24 3.54 -31.50
N ARG A 233 -10.51 2.67 -30.79
CA ARG A 233 -10.11 2.90 -29.39
C ARG A 233 -9.17 4.09 -29.25
N LEU A 234 -8.21 4.22 -30.16
CA LEU A 234 -7.31 5.38 -30.23
C LEU A 234 -8.10 6.67 -30.45
N ARG A 235 -9.10 6.64 -31.35
CA ARG A 235 -9.94 7.81 -31.65
C ARG A 235 -10.72 8.29 -30.42
N GLU A 236 -11.31 7.35 -29.67
CA GLU A 236 -12.06 7.68 -28.47
C GLU A 236 -11.18 8.01 -27.27
N GLY A 237 -10.11 7.23 -27.05
CA GLY A 237 -9.21 7.31 -25.89
C GLY A 237 -9.88 6.87 -24.59
N ALA A 238 -9.10 6.17 -23.75
CA ALA A 238 -9.54 5.74 -22.43
C ALA A 238 -9.54 6.94 -21.48
N GLY A 239 -10.69 7.24 -20.87
CA GLY A 239 -10.83 8.34 -19.91
C GLY A 239 -10.45 7.97 -18.48
N ASN A 240 -10.39 6.67 -18.15
CA ASN A 240 -10.01 6.14 -16.84
C ASN A 240 -9.28 4.80 -16.97
N ALA A 241 -8.63 4.36 -15.89
CA ALA A 241 -7.86 3.12 -15.85
C ALA A 241 -8.73 1.88 -16.10
N ALA A 242 -10.00 1.90 -15.68
CA ALA A 242 -10.92 0.77 -15.88
C ALA A 242 -11.13 0.48 -17.38
N LEU A 243 -11.38 1.51 -18.19
CA LEU A 243 -11.60 1.36 -19.63
C LEU A 243 -10.33 0.91 -20.35
N GLU A 244 -9.18 1.47 -19.98
CA GLU A 244 -7.90 1.08 -20.56
C GLU A 244 -7.57 -0.39 -20.28
N ARG A 245 -7.71 -0.82 -19.02
CA ARG A 245 -7.50 -2.23 -18.63
C ARG A 245 -8.46 -3.17 -19.36
N GLN A 246 -9.70 -2.74 -19.60
CA GLN A 246 -10.66 -3.50 -20.40
C GLN A 246 -10.16 -3.71 -21.84
N TRP A 247 -9.67 -2.67 -22.50
CA TRP A 247 -9.14 -2.79 -23.86
C TRP A 247 -7.86 -3.62 -23.93
N LEU A 248 -6.96 -3.50 -22.95
CA LEU A 248 -5.78 -4.35 -22.82
C LEU A 248 -6.15 -5.82 -22.64
N ALA A 249 -7.16 -6.12 -21.82
CA ALA A 249 -7.66 -7.48 -21.64
C ALA A 249 -8.28 -8.04 -22.93
N GLN A 250 -8.98 -7.22 -23.72
CA GLN A 250 -9.51 -7.62 -25.03
C GLN A 250 -8.39 -7.96 -26.02
N ASP A 251 -7.31 -7.17 -26.04
CA ASP A 251 -6.14 -7.43 -26.90
C ASP A 251 -5.41 -8.72 -26.47
N LEU A 252 -5.24 -8.93 -25.17
CA LEU A 252 -4.66 -10.16 -24.63
C LEU A 252 -5.47 -11.40 -25.05
N GLN A 253 -6.80 -11.33 -24.97
CA GLN A 253 -7.69 -12.41 -25.41
C GLN A 253 -7.59 -12.68 -26.92
N ALA A 254 -7.45 -11.64 -27.73
CA ALA A 254 -7.27 -11.79 -29.18
C ALA A 254 -5.96 -12.50 -29.52
N ILE A 255 -4.86 -12.13 -28.85
CA ILE A 255 -3.54 -12.77 -28.99
C ILE A 255 -3.59 -14.23 -28.57
N ALA A 256 -4.20 -14.50 -27.41
CA ALA A 256 -4.33 -15.86 -26.91
C ALA A 256 -5.11 -16.74 -27.89
N LYS A 257 -6.22 -16.24 -28.42
CA LYS A 257 -7.04 -16.94 -29.41
C LYS A 257 -6.31 -17.19 -30.73
N ALA A 258 -5.56 -16.21 -31.25
CA ALA A 258 -4.81 -16.36 -32.50
C ALA A 258 -3.64 -17.34 -32.37
N SER A 259 -3.11 -17.47 -31.15
CA SER A 259 -1.94 -18.30 -30.84
C SER A 259 -2.29 -19.66 -30.20
N ASP A 260 -3.59 -19.97 -30.04
CA ASP A 260 -4.11 -21.16 -29.35
C ASP A 260 -3.56 -21.33 -27.91
N LEU A 261 -3.43 -20.20 -27.19
CA LEU A 261 -2.93 -20.15 -25.81
C LEU A 261 -4.09 -20.20 -24.81
N ASP A 262 -3.93 -21.00 -23.75
CA ASP A 262 -4.91 -21.13 -22.67
C ASP A 262 -4.57 -20.22 -21.49
N LEU A 263 -5.27 -19.09 -21.37
CA LEU A 263 -5.01 -18.09 -20.33
C LEU A 263 -5.18 -18.60 -18.88
N GLU A 264 -5.84 -19.76 -18.67
CA GLU A 264 -5.91 -20.40 -17.35
C GLU A 264 -4.55 -20.99 -16.94
N LYS A 265 -3.72 -21.41 -17.90
CA LYS A 265 -2.37 -21.93 -17.65
C LYS A 265 -1.38 -20.80 -17.48
N SER A 266 -0.57 -20.88 -16.42
CA SER A 266 0.39 -19.82 -16.12
C SER A 266 1.41 -19.57 -17.23
N ALA A 267 1.91 -20.61 -17.89
CA ALA A 267 2.91 -20.47 -18.95
C ALA A 267 2.33 -19.83 -20.22
N ASP A 268 1.16 -20.31 -20.66
CA ASP A 268 0.47 -19.78 -21.84
C ASP A 268 0.01 -18.33 -21.62
N ARG A 269 -0.37 -17.98 -20.38
CA ARG A 269 -0.70 -16.60 -20.00
C ARG A 269 0.52 -15.67 -20.02
N GLU A 270 1.67 -16.13 -19.55
CA GLU A 270 2.94 -15.37 -19.61
C GLU A 270 3.34 -15.12 -21.08
N ASP A 271 3.28 -16.14 -21.94
CA ASP A 271 3.54 -16.00 -23.39
C ASP A 271 2.56 -15.02 -24.06
N ALA A 272 1.28 -15.03 -23.66
CA ALA A 272 0.30 -14.07 -24.19
C ALA A 272 0.60 -12.62 -23.76
N LEU A 273 1.09 -12.39 -22.54
CA LEU A 273 1.45 -11.07 -22.03
C LEU A 273 2.71 -10.54 -22.72
N ASP A 274 3.76 -11.36 -22.86
CA ASP A 274 4.99 -10.98 -23.58
C ASP A 274 4.68 -10.56 -25.03
N ARG A 275 3.77 -11.30 -25.69
CA ARG A 275 3.31 -10.96 -27.04
C ARG A 275 2.50 -9.67 -27.08
N LEU A 276 1.65 -9.43 -26.08
CA LEU A 276 0.87 -8.19 -25.98
C LEU A 276 1.80 -6.98 -25.86
N GLU A 277 2.78 -7.04 -24.97
CA GLU A 277 3.78 -5.99 -24.78
C GLU A 277 4.55 -5.73 -26.08
N ALA A 278 5.07 -6.78 -26.72
CA ALA A 278 5.80 -6.63 -27.97
C ALA A 278 4.95 -6.01 -29.10
N VAL A 279 3.64 -6.30 -29.14
CA VAL A 279 2.71 -5.65 -30.08
C VAL A 279 2.51 -4.18 -29.73
N HIS A 280 2.33 -3.86 -28.45
CA HIS A 280 2.09 -2.49 -27.98
C HIS A 280 3.31 -1.59 -28.18
N VAL A 281 4.54 -2.10 -28.00
CA VAL A 281 5.78 -1.39 -28.36
C VAL A 281 5.79 -1.05 -29.85
N ARG A 282 5.52 -2.02 -30.73
CA ARG A 282 5.46 -1.78 -32.19
C ARG A 282 4.38 -0.77 -32.57
N LEU A 283 3.21 -0.84 -31.93
CA LEU A 283 2.14 0.14 -32.14
C LEU A 283 2.58 1.53 -31.67
N GLY A 284 3.22 1.65 -30.51
CA GLY A 284 3.78 2.91 -30.00
C GLY A 284 4.77 3.54 -30.99
N ASP A 285 5.70 2.74 -31.53
CA ASP A 285 6.65 3.18 -32.55
C ASP A 285 5.95 3.69 -33.82
N VAL A 286 5.01 2.91 -34.35
CA VAL A 286 4.25 3.26 -35.55
C VAL A 286 3.44 4.54 -35.34
N LEU A 287 2.74 4.65 -34.20
CA LEU A 287 1.89 5.79 -33.87
C LEU A 287 2.70 7.06 -33.58
N THR A 288 3.92 6.92 -33.05
CA THR A 288 4.85 8.04 -32.86
C THR A 288 5.44 8.50 -34.20
N ASP A 289 5.82 7.57 -35.09
CA ASP A 289 6.34 7.87 -36.44
C ASP A 289 5.32 8.64 -37.29
N VAL A 290 4.04 8.24 -37.25
CA VAL A 290 2.94 8.95 -37.92
C VAL A 290 2.38 10.13 -37.11
N ARG A 291 2.98 10.45 -35.96
CA ARG A 291 2.63 11.59 -35.10
C ARG A 291 1.16 11.60 -34.65
N VAL A 292 0.64 10.42 -34.33
CA VAL A 292 -0.67 10.21 -33.67
C VAL A 292 -0.51 10.20 -32.15
N LEU A 293 0.58 9.66 -31.62
CA LEU A 293 0.95 9.86 -30.21
C LEU A 293 1.82 11.10 -30.07
N ARG A 294 1.67 11.84 -28.96
CA ARG A 294 2.59 12.92 -28.61
C ARG A 294 3.98 12.31 -28.40
N ALA A 295 5.00 12.85 -29.09
CA ALA A 295 6.39 12.51 -28.74
C ALA A 295 6.65 13.06 -27.32
N PRO A 296 7.20 12.28 -26.38
CA PRO A 296 7.46 12.75 -25.04
C PRO A 296 8.36 13.99 -25.12
N THR A 297 7.81 15.15 -24.78
CA THR A 297 8.58 16.38 -24.65
C THR A 297 9.05 16.48 -23.21
N GLU A 298 10.33 16.81 -23.00
CA GLU A 298 10.99 17.06 -21.69
C GLU A 298 10.31 18.12 -20.80
N VAL A 299 9.18 18.68 -21.22
CA VAL A 299 8.45 19.78 -20.59
C VAL A 299 7.24 19.30 -19.76
N ASP A 300 6.75 18.08 -19.99
CA ASP A 300 5.61 17.50 -19.23
C ASP A 300 6.01 17.03 -17.80
N GLU A 301 7.26 17.27 -17.36
CA GLU A 301 7.68 17.07 -15.95
C GLU A 301 7.51 18.33 -15.08
N LEU A 302 7.23 19.49 -15.70
CA LEU A 302 7.22 20.78 -15.00
C LEU A 302 5.82 21.29 -14.61
N ASP A 303 4.77 20.87 -15.31
CA ASP A 303 3.40 21.36 -15.07
C ASP A 303 2.74 20.70 -13.83
N ASP A 304 3.19 19.51 -13.43
CA ASP A 304 2.66 18.79 -12.25
C ASP A 304 3.09 19.42 -10.91
N ALA A 305 4.08 20.33 -10.92
CA ALA A 305 4.54 21.01 -9.72
C ALA A 305 3.69 22.22 -9.34
N GLU A 306 3.00 22.87 -10.29
CA GLU A 306 2.32 24.15 -10.02
C GLU A 306 0.87 24.00 -9.54
N GLU A 307 0.14 22.94 -9.91
CA GLU A 307 -1.31 22.87 -9.61
C GLU A 307 -1.65 22.42 -8.18
N VAL A 308 -0.70 21.81 -7.45
CA VAL A 308 -0.89 21.37 -6.04
C VAL A 308 -0.38 22.41 -5.02
N LEU A 309 0.33 23.46 -5.44
CA LEU A 309 0.92 24.47 -4.56
C LEU A 309 -0.04 25.60 -4.14
N GLY A 310 -1.30 25.58 -4.60
CA GLY A 310 -2.24 26.70 -4.45
C GLY A 310 -2.89 26.87 -3.07
N GLU A 311 -2.96 25.84 -2.21
CA GLU A 311 -3.78 25.95 -1.01
C GLU A 311 -3.26 25.12 0.18
N ARG A 312 -2.15 25.57 0.79
CA ARG A 312 -1.87 25.41 2.23
C ARG A 312 -0.62 26.18 2.65
N LEU A 313 -0.79 27.49 2.86
CA LEU A 313 0.14 28.26 3.67
C LEU A 313 -0.35 28.37 5.12
N ALA A 314 0.60 28.12 6.01
CA ALA A 314 0.77 28.63 7.38
C ALA A 314 0.24 27.80 8.58
N ALA A 315 1.19 27.12 9.24
CA ALA A 315 1.37 27.24 10.69
C ALA A 315 2.88 27.36 11.01
N PRO A 316 3.30 28.22 11.98
CA PRO A 316 4.69 28.59 12.17
C PRO A 316 5.39 27.83 13.31
N GLY A 317 6.69 27.57 13.17
CA GLY A 317 7.57 27.30 14.31
C GLY A 317 8.75 26.39 13.98
N GLY A 318 9.97 26.96 13.98
CA GLY A 318 11.23 26.19 14.02
C GLY A 318 12.36 26.89 13.26
N ASP A 319 13.19 27.63 13.99
CA ASP A 319 14.39 28.30 13.48
C ASP A 319 15.40 27.33 12.84
N LEU A 320 15.62 27.42 11.52
CA LEU A 320 16.84 26.95 10.84
C LEU A 320 17.20 27.91 9.68
N GLU A 321 17.53 29.15 10.03
CA GLU A 321 18.24 30.05 9.11
C GLU A 321 19.71 29.62 9.01
N LYS A 322 20.03 28.79 8.00
CA LYS A 322 21.31 28.69 7.24
C LYS A 322 21.41 27.28 6.63
N ASP A 323 21.23 27.16 5.31
CA ASP A 323 21.88 26.20 4.40
C ASP A 323 20.91 25.77 3.27
N GLY A 324 21.01 26.40 2.09
CA GLY A 324 20.48 25.88 0.81
C GLY A 324 19.02 25.40 0.76
N PRO A 325 18.60 24.82 -0.38
CA PRO A 325 17.42 23.95 -0.42
C PRO A 325 17.72 22.62 0.28
N ASP A 326 16.72 22.03 0.95
CA ASP A 326 16.80 20.71 1.57
C ASP A 326 17.07 19.65 0.50
N ILE A 327 18.27 19.07 0.51
CA ILE A 327 18.73 18.08 -0.48
C ILE A 327 17.90 16.78 -0.49
N PHE A 328 17.08 16.54 0.54
CA PHE A 328 16.20 15.38 0.64
C PHE A 328 14.75 15.69 0.25
N ALA A 329 14.44 16.96 -0.06
CA ALA A 329 13.12 17.34 -0.55
C ALA A 329 12.78 16.55 -1.84
N PRO A 330 11.50 16.19 -2.07
CA PRO A 330 11.08 15.42 -3.24
C PRO A 330 11.62 15.96 -4.57
N SER A 331 11.57 17.28 -4.76
CA SER A 331 12.08 17.96 -5.96
C SER A 331 13.61 17.86 -6.11
N GLU A 332 14.35 17.91 -5.01
CA GLU A 332 15.82 17.76 -5.05
C GLU A 332 16.21 16.30 -5.28
N ARG A 333 15.48 15.34 -4.70
CA ARG A 333 15.65 13.91 -5.01
C ARG A 333 15.36 13.60 -6.47
N GLN A 334 14.32 14.20 -7.06
CA GLN A 334 14.04 14.09 -8.49
C GLN A 334 15.20 14.64 -9.33
N ALA A 335 15.69 15.85 -9.01
CA ALA A 335 16.82 16.46 -9.70
C ALA A 335 18.10 15.62 -9.58
N PHE A 336 18.36 15.05 -8.41
CA PHE A 336 19.51 14.17 -8.18
C PHE A 336 19.40 12.87 -8.97
N ARG A 337 18.23 12.22 -8.97
CA ARG A 337 17.99 11.01 -9.77
C ARG A 337 18.17 11.27 -11.27
N ALA A 338 17.72 12.41 -11.77
CA ALA A 338 17.95 12.81 -13.16
C ALA A 338 19.45 12.95 -13.47
N LEU A 339 20.22 13.58 -12.58
CA LEU A 339 21.68 13.68 -12.70
C LEU A 339 22.34 12.29 -12.73
N VAL A 340 21.99 11.40 -11.80
CA VAL A 340 22.55 10.04 -11.74
C VAL A 340 22.16 9.23 -12.98
N ALA A 341 20.94 9.38 -13.48
CA ALA A 341 20.50 8.75 -14.73
C ALA A 341 21.32 9.26 -15.93
N GLN A 342 21.63 10.56 -15.98
CA GLN A 342 22.51 11.13 -16.99
C GLN A 342 23.95 10.58 -16.92
N PHE A 343 24.48 10.34 -15.72
CA PHE A 343 25.80 9.71 -15.58
C PHE A 343 25.79 8.27 -16.06
N ARG A 344 24.75 7.49 -15.71
CA ARG A 344 24.62 6.08 -16.12
C ARG A 344 24.55 5.87 -17.63
N ARG A 345 23.96 6.82 -18.37
CA ARG A 345 23.87 6.75 -19.84
C ARG A 345 25.13 7.22 -20.58
N THR A 346 26.05 7.90 -19.88
CA THR A 346 27.26 8.48 -20.47
C THR A 346 28.32 7.41 -20.70
N ASP A 347 28.86 7.29 -21.91
CA ASP A 347 30.00 6.41 -22.20
C ASP A 347 31.32 7.03 -21.71
N PHE A 348 31.70 6.75 -20.46
CA PHE A 348 32.99 7.19 -19.90
C PHE A 348 34.20 6.43 -20.47
N ASP A 349 33.98 5.26 -21.07
CA ASP A 349 35.02 4.44 -21.69
C ASP A 349 35.28 4.80 -23.15
N HIS A 350 34.56 5.82 -23.67
CA HIS A 350 34.70 6.33 -25.02
C HIS A 350 36.16 6.56 -25.47
N PRO A 351 37.15 6.99 -24.65
CA PRO A 351 38.51 7.20 -25.13
C PRO A 351 39.21 5.91 -25.59
N PHE A 352 38.75 4.75 -25.12
CA PHE A 352 39.31 3.43 -25.45
C PHE A 352 38.66 2.77 -26.66
N SER A 353 37.59 3.37 -27.22
CA SER A 353 36.94 2.85 -28.42
C SER A 353 37.85 2.96 -29.63
N ASP A 354 37.93 1.91 -30.45
CA ASP A 354 38.67 1.93 -31.73
C ASP A 354 37.95 2.76 -32.81
N ASP A 355 36.64 3.01 -32.66
CA ASP A 355 35.82 3.76 -33.62
C ASP A 355 35.91 5.29 -33.40
N PRO A 356 36.43 6.07 -34.37
CA PRO A 356 36.53 7.53 -34.26
C PRO A 356 35.19 8.28 -34.15
N SER A 357 34.07 7.65 -34.50
CA SER A 357 32.73 8.22 -34.34
C SER A 357 32.24 8.07 -32.90
N VAL A 358 32.38 6.88 -32.32
CA VAL A 358 32.06 6.59 -30.90
C VAL A 358 32.91 7.47 -29.98
N ARG A 359 34.22 7.60 -30.25
CA ARG A 359 35.09 8.50 -29.46
C ARG A 359 34.61 9.94 -29.45
N ARG A 360 34.07 10.44 -30.57
CA ARG A 360 33.55 11.81 -30.69
C ARG A 360 32.19 11.98 -30.02
N ALA A 361 31.31 11.00 -30.14
CA ALA A 361 30.01 10.99 -29.48
C ALA A 361 30.17 10.96 -27.96
N GLY A 362 30.94 10.00 -27.42
CA GLY A 362 31.19 9.92 -25.98
C GLY A 362 31.93 11.14 -25.42
N ALA A 363 32.78 11.81 -26.21
CA ALA A 363 33.38 13.08 -25.78
C ALA A 363 32.34 14.20 -25.59
N VAL A 364 31.27 14.21 -26.39
CA VAL A 364 30.15 15.16 -26.21
C VAL A 364 29.34 14.77 -24.98
N GLU A 365 29.01 13.49 -24.82
CA GLU A 365 28.26 12.99 -23.66
C GLU A 365 28.96 13.28 -22.32
N VAL A 366 30.28 13.08 -22.25
CA VAL A 366 31.08 13.38 -21.05
C VAL A 366 31.09 14.87 -20.73
N GLU A 367 31.16 15.75 -21.75
CA GLU A 367 31.10 17.20 -21.53
C GLU A 367 29.70 17.65 -21.10
N GLU A 368 28.64 17.05 -21.63
CA GLU A 368 27.25 17.28 -21.16
C GLU A 368 27.05 16.81 -19.72
N ALA A 369 27.60 15.64 -19.36
CA ALA A 369 27.56 15.12 -18.00
C ALA A 369 28.33 16.03 -17.03
N ARG A 370 29.49 16.57 -17.44
CA ARG A 370 30.24 17.56 -16.66
C ARG A 370 29.46 18.86 -16.46
N ALA A 371 28.81 19.36 -17.51
CA ALA A 371 27.98 20.55 -17.41
C ALA A 371 26.79 20.34 -16.44
N ALA A 372 26.14 19.18 -16.48
CA ALA A 372 25.06 18.83 -15.56
C ALA A 372 25.56 18.69 -14.12
N PHE A 373 26.73 18.06 -13.92
CA PHE A 373 27.42 18.01 -12.63
C PHE A 373 27.63 19.42 -12.08
N ASP A 374 28.26 20.30 -12.87
CA ASP A 374 28.63 21.63 -12.43
C ASP A 374 27.39 22.48 -12.10
N ALA A 375 26.30 22.33 -12.87
CA ALA A 375 25.03 23.00 -12.62
C ALA A 375 24.38 22.53 -11.30
N TYR A 376 24.37 21.22 -11.04
CA TYR A 376 23.82 20.66 -9.80
C TYR A 376 24.67 21.05 -8.59
N ALA A 377 26.00 20.90 -8.69
CA ALA A 377 26.94 21.20 -7.62
C ALA A 377 26.91 22.66 -7.16
N GLN A 378 26.59 23.59 -8.06
CA GLN A 378 26.52 25.02 -7.73
C GLN A 378 25.31 25.41 -6.85
N LYS A 379 24.30 24.53 -6.69
CA LYS A 379 23.11 24.82 -5.87
C LYS A 379 23.46 25.01 -4.39
N SER A 380 24.28 24.13 -3.82
CA SER A 380 24.79 24.23 -2.45
C SER A 380 26.00 23.31 -2.23
N PRO A 381 26.79 23.50 -1.15
CA PRO A 381 27.89 22.59 -0.82
C PRO A 381 27.48 21.12 -0.75
N GLN A 382 26.31 20.83 -0.17
CA GLN A 382 25.78 19.47 -0.08
C GLN A 382 25.40 18.87 -1.45
N HIS A 383 24.94 19.69 -2.41
CA HIS A 383 24.71 19.23 -3.78
C HIS A 383 26.03 18.88 -4.47
N ALA A 384 27.09 19.66 -4.24
CA ALA A 384 28.42 19.36 -4.77
C ALA A 384 28.95 18.02 -4.20
N GLU A 385 28.74 17.76 -2.92
CA GLU A 385 29.10 16.47 -2.30
C GLU A 385 28.32 15.30 -2.94
N LEU A 386 26.99 15.39 -3.04
CA LEU A 386 26.16 14.35 -3.67
C LEU A 386 26.55 14.08 -5.12
N ALA A 387 26.74 15.13 -5.93
CA ALA A 387 27.18 14.99 -7.30
C ALA A 387 28.56 14.33 -7.40
N SER A 388 29.49 14.69 -6.50
CA SER A 388 30.84 14.11 -6.45
C SER A 388 30.79 12.61 -6.15
N MET A 389 29.98 12.21 -5.18
CA MET A 389 29.78 10.80 -4.84
C MET A 389 29.18 10.01 -6.02
N ALA A 390 28.14 10.56 -6.67
CA ALA A 390 27.52 9.92 -7.82
C ALA A 390 28.47 9.81 -9.02
N TRP A 391 29.28 10.83 -9.27
CA TRP A 391 30.27 10.83 -10.34
C TRP A 391 31.33 9.74 -10.12
N GLU A 392 31.89 9.66 -8.92
CA GLU A 392 32.89 8.66 -8.54
C GLU A 392 32.37 7.22 -8.63
N GLN A 393 31.08 7.00 -8.34
CA GLN A 393 30.48 5.68 -8.50
C GLN A 393 30.40 5.24 -9.97
N MET A 394 30.37 6.18 -10.92
CA MET A 394 30.15 5.90 -12.35
C MET A 394 31.44 5.86 -13.17
N THR A 395 32.53 6.47 -12.70
CA THR A 395 33.77 6.54 -13.46
C THR A 395 35.03 6.53 -12.60
N ASP A 396 36.04 5.78 -13.05
CA ASP A 396 37.40 5.80 -12.52
C ASP A 396 38.24 7.00 -13.07
N SER A 397 37.58 7.96 -13.73
CA SER A 397 38.25 9.08 -14.38
C SER A 397 39.06 9.93 -13.40
N ARG A 398 40.35 10.09 -13.69
CA ARG A 398 41.30 10.85 -12.85
C ARG A 398 41.12 12.36 -12.88
N MET A 399 40.23 12.89 -13.73
CA MET A 399 39.94 14.32 -13.81
C MET A 399 38.56 14.61 -13.26
N PRO A 400 38.47 14.99 -11.97
CA PRO A 400 37.20 15.35 -11.36
C PRO A 400 36.65 16.64 -11.99
N PRO A 401 35.31 16.80 -12.05
CA PRO A 401 34.67 18.04 -12.47
C PRO A 401 35.07 19.25 -11.61
N GLN A 402 34.79 20.47 -12.08
CA GLN A 402 35.31 21.71 -11.48
C GLN A 402 34.89 21.89 -10.01
N TYR A 403 33.64 21.52 -9.69
CA TYR A 403 33.06 21.68 -8.35
C TYR A 403 33.10 20.40 -7.51
N ALA A 404 33.91 19.42 -7.90
CA ALA A 404 34.01 18.17 -7.17
C ALA A 404 34.62 18.36 -5.77
N VAL A 405 33.99 17.72 -4.78
CA VAL A 405 34.41 17.71 -3.37
C VAL A 405 35.13 16.40 -3.11
N SER A 406 36.36 16.46 -2.56
CA SER A 406 37.13 15.26 -2.24
C SER A 406 36.49 14.46 -1.11
N GLU A 407 36.67 13.14 -1.07
CA GLU A 407 36.12 12.27 -0.02
C GLU A 407 36.45 12.76 1.41
N GLN A 408 37.63 13.35 1.62
CA GLN A 408 38.09 13.83 2.94
C GLN A 408 37.38 15.12 3.40
N ASP A 409 36.81 15.87 2.46
CA ASP A 409 36.15 17.16 2.73
C ASP A 409 34.62 17.02 2.81
N ARG A 410 34.07 15.80 2.61
CA ARG A 410 32.63 15.54 2.63
C ARG A 410 32.09 15.39 4.05
N THR A 411 30.86 15.85 4.21
CA THR A 411 30.02 15.65 5.40
C THR A 411 28.95 14.59 5.16
N LEU A 412 28.52 14.42 3.90
CA LEU A 412 27.59 13.39 3.46
C LEU A 412 28.30 12.06 3.21
N HIS A 413 27.59 10.98 3.51
CA HIS A 413 28.08 9.61 3.38
C HIS A 413 27.20 8.82 2.41
N ALA A 414 27.63 7.60 2.05
CA ALA A 414 26.88 6.73 1.13
C ALA A 414 25.39 6.58 1.50
N GLY A 415 25.05 6.52 2.79
CA GLY A 415 23.66 6.50 3.24
C GLY A 415 22.87 7.79 2.94
N ASP A 416 23.50 8.96 3.01
CA ASP A 416 22.86 10.21 2.61
C ASP A 416 22.59 10.23 1.10
N MET A 417 23.48 9.64 0.30
CA MET A 417 23.24 9.46 -1.13
C MET A 417 22.13 8.43 -1.41
N ASP A 418 22.03 7.33 -0.64
CA ASP A 418 20.91 6.38 -0.70
C ASP A 418 19.57 7.09 -0.45
N LEU A 419 19.50 7.93 0.59
CA LEU A 419 18.32 8.74 0.89
C LEU A 419 17.97 9.72 -0.24
N ALA A 420 18.98 10.36 -0.85
CA ALA A 420 18.78 11.26 -1.97
C ALA A 420 18.30 10.54 -3.25
N LEU A 421 18.57 9.23 -3.38
CA LEU A 421 18.15 8.39 -4.50
C LEU A 421 16.78 7.72 -4.32
N ARG A 422 16.21 7.75 -3.10
CA ARG A 422 14.85 7.23 -2.82
C ARG A 422 13.81 7.87 -3.73
N ASP A 423 12.70 7.17 -3.95
CA ASP A 423 11.67 7.67 -4.85
C ASP A 423 11.12 9.00 -4.33
N PRO A 424 11.00 10.05 -5.16
CA PRO A 424 10.42 11.31 -4.73
C PRO A 424 9.04 11.15 -4.08
N SER A 425 8.29 10.12 -4.47
CA SER A 425 6.98 9.75 -3.92
C SER A 425 7.07 9.15 -2.51
N ASP A 426 8.23 8.62 -2.11
CA ASP A 426 8.43 8.03 -0.79
C ASP A 426 8.42 9.12 0.29
N HIS A 427 7.58 8.96 1.31
CA HIS A 427 7.55 9.85 2.46
C HIS A 427 8.63 9.45 3.47
N LEU A 428 9.79 10.12 3.43
CA LEU A 428 10.91 9.86 4.36
C LEU A 428 10.69 10.44 5.76
N GLY A 429 9.69 11.31 5.95
CA GLY A 429 9.53 12.10 7.18
C GLY A 429 10.73 13.02 7.44
N PRO A 430 10.91 13.52 8.68
CA PRO A 430 12.10 14.27 9.06
C PRO A 430 13.36 13.40 8.97
N ILE A 431 14.41 13.89 8.32
CA ILE A 431 15.69 13.18 8.22
C ILE A 431 16.41 13.22 9.58
N THR A 432 16.18 12.20 10.41
CA THR A 432 16.82 12.02 11.71
C THR A 432 18.20 11.37 11.58
N GLU A 433 19.04 11.49 12.61
CA GLU A 433 20.33 10.79 12.63
C GLU A 433 20.15 9.25 12.64
N GLU A 434 19.06 8.76 13.21
CA GLU A 434 18.68 7.35 13.12
C GLU A 434 18.44 6.93 11.67
N LEU A 435 17.63 7.69 10.92
CA LEU A 435 17.37 7.39 9.50
C LEU A 435 18.66 7.43 8.66
N ARG A 436 19.55 8.40 8.92
CA ARG A 436 20.87 8.46 8.28
C ARG A 436 21.75 7.27 8.64
N THR A 437 21.69 6.81 9.89
CA THR A 437 22.43 5.63 10.34
C THR A 437 21.92 4.36 9.66
N LEU A 438 20.60 4.17 9.59
CA LEU A 438 19.98 3.07 8.85
C LEU A 438 20.40 3.09 7.39
N ALA A 439 20.31 4.24 6.71
CA ALA A 439 20.73 4.38 5.33
C ALA A 439 22.22 4.02 5.12
N ARG A 440 23.11 4.42 6.05
CA ARG A 440 24.53 4.01 6.00
C ARG A 440 24.71 2.50 6.16
N TYR A 441 23.88 1.83 6.96
CA TYR A 441 23.94 0.38 7.07
C TYR A 441 23.40 -0.30 5.80
N ARG A 442 22.32 0.19 5.21
CA ARG A 442 21.80 -0.32 3.93
C ARG A 442 22.90 -0.38 2.86
N THR A 443 23.70 0.67 2.73
CA THR A 443 24.81 0.74 1.76
C THR A 443 26.01 -0.15 2.10
N LYS A 444 26.07 -0.70 3.32
CA LYS A 444 27.16 -1.54 3.81
C LYS A 444 26.77 -3.02 3.87
N MET A 445 25.62 -3.40 3.33
CA MET A 445 25.21 -4.80 3.26
C MET A 445 26.18 -5.57 2.34
N PRO A 446 26.79 -6.69 2.79
CA PRO A 446 27.60 -7.54 1.94
C PRO A 446 26.78 -8.17 0.80
N ASP A 447 27.36 -8.29 -0.40
CA ASP A 447 26.66 -8.82 -1.59
C ASP A 447 26.18 -10.27 -1.41
N ASP A 448 26.92 -11.10 -0.68
CA ASP A 448 26.56 -12.48 -0.38
C ASP A 448 25.36 -12.56 0.57
N GLU A 449 25.34 -11.72 1.60
CA GLU A 449 24.20 -11.61 2.51
C GLU A 449 22.97 -11.04 1.80
N PHE A 450 23.16 -10.05 0.93
CA PHE A 450 22.08 -9.48 0.11
C PHE A 450 21.46 -10.54 -0.82
N GLY A 451 22.30 -11.28 -1.55
CA GLY A 451 21.83 -12.37 -2.42
C GLY A 451 21.07 -13.45 -1.65
N GLN A 452 21.53 -13.80 -0.45
CA GLN A 452 20.87 -14.78 0.42
C GLN A 452 19.51 -14.27 0.91
N ALA A 453 19.43 -13.04 1.42
CA ALA A 453 18.19 -12.45 1.92
C ALA A 453 17.11 -12.35 0.83
N VAL A 454 17.47 -11.88 -0.36
CA VAL A 454 16.57 -11.85 -1.52
C VAL A 454 16.10 -13.26 -1.89
N GLN A 455 17.01 -14.23 -1.89
CA GLN A 455 16.68 -15.61 -2.23
C GLN A 455 15.74 -16.26 -1.20
N ASP A 456 15.91 -15.96 0.08
CA ASP A 456 15.05 -16.45 1.16
C ASP A 456 13.64 -15.88 1.04
N GLU A 457 13.49 -14.58 0.75
CA GLU A 457 12.18 -13.96 0.53
C GLU A 457 11.50 -14.52 -0.73
N ILE A 458 12.24 -14.73 -1.83
CA ILE A 458 11.71 -15.38 -3.03
C ILE A 458 11.21 -16.80 -2.71
N ASN A 459 11.94 -17.56 -1.90
CA ASN A 459 11.54 -18.90 -1.49
C ASN A 459 10.30 -18.87 -0.59
N HIS A 460 10.22 -17.89 0.32
CA HIS A 460 9.06 -17.66 1.17
C HIS A 460 7.81 -17.36 0.32
N LEU A 461 7.87 -16.39 -0.58
CA LEU A 461 6.76 -16.06 -1.49
C LEU A 461 6.34 -17.26 -2.34
N ARG A 462 7.29 -18.06 -2.84
CA ARG A 462 6.97 -19.30 -3.56
C ARG A 462 6.25 -20.32 -2.69
N SER A 463 6.60 -20.44 -1.40
CA SER A 463 5.91 -21.32 -0.46
C SER A 463 4.45 -20.91 -0.22
N LEU A 464 4.15 -19.61 -0.35
CA LEU A 464 2.81 -19.04 -0.31
C LEU A 464 2.05 -19.14 -1.65
N GLY A 465 2.67 -19.73 -2.69
CA GLY A 465 2.07 -19.91 -4.01
C GLY A 465 2.23 -18.72 -4.95
N ALA A 466 3.13 -17.77 -4.66
CA ALA A 466 3.40 -16.64 -5.55
C ALA A 466 3.96 -17.09 -6.90
N SER A 467 3.49 -16.47 -7.98
CA SER A 467 3.97 -16.74 -9.34
C SER A 467 5.32 -16.07 -9.60
N ARG A 468 6.05 -16.53 -10.63
CA ARG A 468 7.29 -15.89 -11.07
C ARG A 468 7.06 -14.44 -11.51
N ALA A 469 5.98 -14.18 -12.24
CA ALA A 469 5.61 -12.83 -12.67
C ALA A 469 5.37 -11.90 -11.47
N TYR A 470 4.65 -12.38 -10.45
CA TYR A 470 4.43 -11.62 -9.21
C TYR A 470 5.74 -11.29 -8.47
N ILE A 471 6.67 -12.25 -8.40
CA ILE A 471 7.99 -12.03 -7.79
C ILE A 471 8.82 -11.05 -8.62
N SER A 472 8.76 -11.15 -9.96
CA SER A 472 9.49 -10.26 -10.86
C SER A 472 8.98 -8.81 -10.79
N GLU A 473 7.66 -8.61 -10.72
CA GLU A 473 7.04 -7.29 -10.56
C GLU A 473 7.46 -6.61 -9.24
N ARG A 474 7.73 -7.42 -8.21
CA ARG A 474 8.12 -6.93 -6.87
C ARG A 474 9.62 -7.04 -6.59
N SER A 475 10.47 -7.33 -7.58
CA SER A 475 11.90 -7.56 -7.34
C SER A 475 12.56 -6.37 -6.65
N LEU A 476 12.26 -5.15 -7.08
CA LEU A 476 12.79 -3.92 -6.47
C LEU A 476 12.35 -3.76 -5.02
N ILE A 477 11.10 -4.12 -4.68
CA ILE A 477 10.58 -4.05 -3.31
C ILE A 477 11.27 -5.10 -2.44
N ILE A 478 11.45 -6.32 -2.96
CA ILE A 478 12.15 -7.41 -2.26
C ILE A 478 13.59 -7.01 -1.95
N GLU A 479 14.29 -6.47 -2.94
CA GLU A 479 15.66 -5.98 -2.76
C GLU A 479 15.75 -4.79 -1.79
N ASP A 480 14.76 -3.89 -1.83
CA ASP A 480 14.72 -2.74 -0.93
C ASP A 480 14.50 -3.16 0.52
N GLN A 481 13.56 -4.08 0.74
CA GLN A 481 13.23 -4.64 2.05
C GLN A 481 14.42 -5.42 2.62
N ALA A 482 15.09 -6.25 1.82
CA ALA A 482 16.27 -6.99 2.26
C ALA A 482 17.37 -6.08 2.83
N ARG A 483 17.61 -4.92 2.19
CA ARG A 483 18.56 -3.92 2.69
C ARG A 483 18.04 -3.22 3.94
N GLN A 484 16.73 -2.98 4.03
CA GLN A 484 16.08 -2.38 5.19
C GLN A 484 16.21 -3.27 6.42
N ASP A 485 15.85 -4.54 6.30
CA ASP A 485 15.90 -5.53 7.39
C ASP A 485 17.32 -5.76 7.88
N TYR A 486 18.30 -5.72 6.97
CA TYR A 486 19.71 -5.74 7.35
C TYR A 486 20.09 -4.51 8.19
N ALA A 487 19.71 -3.32 7.73
CA ALA A 487 20.04 -2.08 8.41
C ALA A 487 19.39 -1.99 9.80
N GLU A 488 18.12 -2.38 9.92
CA GLU A 488 17.38 -2.39 11.18
C GLU A 488 17.96 -3.41 12.17
N ARG A 489 18.26 -4.64 11.72
CA ARG A 489 18.94 -5.62 12.57
C ARG A 489 20.30 -5.12 13.04
N ARG A 490 21.13 -4.60 12.14
CA ARG A 490 22.44 -4.06 12.49
C ARG A 490 22.34 -2.90 13.47
N TYR A 491 21.36 -2.02 13.27
CA TYR A 491 21.08 -0.92 14.18
C TYR A 491 20.66 -1.39 15.57
N LEU A 492 19.83 -2.44 15.66
CA LEU A 492 19.44 -3.03 16.94
C LEU A 492 20.59 -3.78 17.60
N GLU A 493 21.45 -4.46 16.86
CA GLU A 493 22.66 -5.12 17.40
C GLU A 493 23.62 -4.12 18.04
N GLU A 494 23.78 -2.94 17.43
CA GLU A 494 24.67 -1.90 17.97
C GLU A 494 24.03 -1.15 19.14
N THR A 495 22.73 -0.87 19.05
CA THR A 495 22.08 0.04 20.00
C THR A 495 21.32 -0.68 21.12
N ALA A 496 20.83 -1.89 20.89
CA ALA A 496 20.16 -2.77 21.86
C ALA A 496 20.81 -4.16 21.96
N PRO A 497 22.13 -4.25 22.23
CA PRO A 497 22.89 -5.50 22.15
C PRO A 497 22.39 -6.58 23.12
N THR A 498 21.83 -6.19 24.27
CA THR A 498 21.38 -7.12 25.32
C THR A 498 20.02 -7.70 24.94
N VAL A 499 19.12 -6.90 24.36
CA VAL A 499 17.87 -7.40 23.79
C VAL A 499 18.13 -8.33 22.61
N MET A 500 19.06 -7.96 21.71
CA MET A 500 19.40 -8.81 20.57
C MET A 500 20.06 -10.11 20.99
N ALA A 501 20.99 -10.08 21.95
CA ALA A 501 21.56 -11.29 22.52
C ALA A 501 20.49 -12.17 23.18
N PHE A 502 19.48 -11.58 23.82
CA PHE A 502 18.36 -12.34 24.39
C PHE A 502 17.51 -13.01 23.31
N VAL A 503 17.14 -12.27 22.25
CA VAL A 503 16.31 -12.78 21.14
C VAL A 503 17.03 -13.89 20.36
N GLN A 504 18.33 -13.72 20.07
CA GLN A 504 19.11 -14.67 19.28
C GLN A 504 19.45 -15.98 20.03
N ASN A 505 19.50 -15.94 21.36
CA ASN A 505 19.85 -17.12 22.15
C ASN A 505 18.65 -18.07 22.28
N ALA A 506 18.69 -19.15 21.49
CA ALA A 506 17.57 -20.07 21.38
C ALA A 506 17.41 -21.07 22.54
N ASP A 507 18.41 -21.20 23.42
CA ASP A 507 18.58 -22.35 24.33
C ASP A 507 18.91 -21.99 25.78
N ALA A 508 18.83 -20.71 26.18
CA ALA A 508 19.18 -20.32 27.55
C ALA A 508 18.00 -20.59 28.51
N GLY A 509 17.87 -21.85 28.93
CA GLY A 509 17.21 -22.20 30.21
C GLY A 509 17.95 -21.65 31.44
N ASP A 510 19.03 -20.89 31.24
CA ASP A 510 19.78 -20.21 32.27
C ASP A 510 19.00 -18.98 32.79
N PRO A 511 18.90 -18.79 34.11
CA PRO A 511 18.27 -17.62 34.67
C PRO A 511 19.05 -16.37 34.26
N ILE A 512 18.41 -15.47 33.51
CA ILE A 512 18.94 -14.12 33.26
C ILE A 512 19.20 -13.39 34.57
N SER A 513 20.36 -12.75 34.67
CA SER A 513 20.74 -11.97 35.85
C SER A 513 19.86 -10.73 36.02
N GLU A 514 19.81 -10.21 37.24
CA GLU A 514 19.06 -8.97 37.53
C GLU A 514 19.62 -7.77 36.75
N ALA A 515 20.95 -7.73 36.53
CA ALA A 515 21.62 -6.71 35.74
C ALA A 515 21.22 -6.78 34.25
N GLU A 516 21.21 -7.97 33.65
CA GLU A 516 20.77 -8.17 32.26
C GLU A 516 19.29 -7.81 32.09
N ARG A 517 18.44 -8.21 33.05
CA ARG A 517 17.01 -7.86 33.03
C ARG A 517 16.78 -6.35 33.07
N HIS A 518 17.51 -5.64 33.93
CA HIS A 518 17.42 -4.18 33.99
C HIS A 518 17.85 -3.53 32.66
N ASP A 519 18.90 -4.07 32.04
CA ASP A 519 19.41 -3.55 30.79
C ASP A 519 18.46 -3.81 29.61
N ILE A 520 17.83 -4.98 29.55
CA ILE A 520 16.76 -5.31 28.61
C ILE A 520 15.62 -4.29 28.73
N VAL A 521 15.14 -4.03 29.96
CA VAL A 521 14.02 -3.09 30.19
C VAL A 521 14.38 -1.67 29.75
N ARG A 522 15.60 -1.23 30.05
CA ARG A 522 16.12 0.07 29.62
C ARG A 522 16.14 0.17 28.09
N GLN A 523 16.76 -0.80 27.41
CA GLN A 523 16.87 -0.83 25.95
C GLN A 523 15.50 -0.92 25.24
N VAL A 524 14.55 -1.66 25.81
CA VAL A 524 13.17 -1.75 25.33
C VAL A 524 12.46 -0.40 25.46
N ASN A 525 12.51 0.23 26.63
CA ASN A 525 11.84 1.51 26.89
C ASN A 525 12.42 2.67 26.06
N GLU A 526 13.73 2.69 25.81
CA GLU A 526 14.37 3.73 24.98
C GLU A 526 13.85 3.75 23.54
N ARG A 527 13.25 2.64 23.07
CA ARG A 527 12.85 2.48 21.67
C ARG A 527 11.35 2.39 21.47
N LEU A 528 10.57 2.14 22.53
CA LEU A 528 9.11 2.05 22.43
C LEU A 528 8.49 3.41 22.72
N SER A 529 7.40 3.71 22.01
CA SER A 529 6.57 4.87 22.35
C SER A 529 5.93 4.68 23.74
N PRO A 530 5.52 5.76 24.42
CA PRO A 530 4.83 5.65 25.70
C PRO A 530 3.61 4.72 25.64
N ASP A 531 2.82 4.80 24.57
CA ASP A 531 1.63 3.95 24.37
C ASP A 531 2.00 2.48 24.19
N ALA A 532 3.09 2.20 23.47
CA ALA A 532 3.60 0.84 23.29
C ALA A 532 4.16 0.26 24.61
N ILE A 533 4.82 1.10 25.43
CA ILE A 533 5.26 0.71 26.77
C ILE A 533 4.05 0.37 27.65
N ASP A 534 2.99 1.17 27.60
CA ASP A 534 1.78 0.91 28.39
C ASP A 534 1.04 -0.35 27.91
N ALA A 535 0.99 -0.59 26.60
CA ALA A 535 0.47 -1.83 26.03
C ALA A 535 1.32 -3.05 26.45
N LEU A 536 2.64 -2.94 26.45
CA LEU A 536 3.54 -3.99 26.92
C LEU A 536 3.33 -4.29 28.40
N ARG A 537 3.20 -3.26 29.24
CA ARG A 537 2.86 -3.40 30.67
C ARG A 537 1.48 -3.99 30.89
N ALA A 538 0.57 -3.75 29.95
CA ALA A 538 -0.72 -4.39 29.90
C ALA A 538 -0.65 -5.80 29.34
N GLY A 539 0.51 -6.36 28.98
CA GLY A 539 0.70 -7.75 28.52
C GLY A 539 0.49 -7.98 27.03
N ASN A 540 0.50 -6.93 26.20
CA ASN A 540 0.53 -7.06 24.75
C ASN A 540 1.98 -7.23 24.28
N ALA A 541 2.34 -8.39 23.74
CA ALA A 541 3.69 -8.69 23.26
C ALA A 541 3.94 -8.22 21.81
N ASP A 542 2.89 -7.98 21.02
CA ASP A 542 2.96 -7.61 19.60
C ASP A 542 3.72 -6.29 19.39
N VAL A 543 3.74 -5.42 20.40
CA VAL A 543 4.50 -4.17 20.38
C VAL A 543 6.03 -4.38 20.36
N LEU A 544 6.50 -5.61 20.49
CA LEU A 544 7.91 -6.00 20.44
C LEU A 544 8.37 -6.49 19.05
N ASP A 545 7.49 -6.46 18.04
CA ASP A 545 7.75 -6.83 16.64
C ASP A 545 9.09 -6.33 16.11
N LYS A 546 9.39 -5.04 16.32
CA LYS A 546 10.66 -4.43 15.88
C LYS A 546 11.93 -5.13 16.39
N PHE A 547 11.86 -5.90 17.48
CA PHE A 547 13.01 -6.65 18.01
C PHE A 547 13.07 -8.07 17.46
N THR A 548 11.91 -8.66 17.14
CA THR A 548 11.79 -10.03 16.64
C THR A 548 10.37 -10.27 16.13
N GLU A 549 10.26 -10.86 14.95
CA GLU A 549 8.99 -11.34 14.38
C GLU A 549 8.58 -12.71 14.93
N ASP A 550 9.46 -13.41 15.65
CA ASP A 550 9.17 -14.72 16.25
C ASP A 550 8.23 -14.54 17.45
N PRO A 551 6.96 -14.99 17.39
CA PRO A 551 5.97 -14.78 18.44
C PRO A 551 6.42 -15.36 19.79
N LEU A 552 7.14 -16.49 19.77
CA LEU A 552 7.65 -17.11 20.98
C LEU A 552 8.71 -16.21 21.65
N ARG A 553 9.58 -15.59 20.85
CA ARG A 553 10.62 -14.67 21.34
C ARG A 553 10.03 -13.38 21.86
N GLN A 554 9.00 -12.85 21.19
CA GLN A 554 8.26 -11.67 21.68
C GLN A 554 7.67 -11.94 23.07
N LEU A 555 7.02 -13.10 23.25
CA LEU A 555 6.43 -13.50 24.53
C LEU A 555 7.48 -13.75 25.63
N GLU A 556 8.63 -14.34 25.30
CA GLU A 556 9.77 -14.51 26.22
C GLU A 556 10.36 -13.16 26.66
N LEU A 557 10.48 -12.21 25.74
CA LEU A 557 10.96 -10.86 26.02
C LEU A 557 9.94 -10.07 26.85
N ALA A 558 8.65 -10.16 26.53
CA ALA A 558 7.57 -9.55 27.29
C ALA A 558 7.51 -10.09 28.73
N LYS A 559 7.66 -11.41 28.92
CA LYS A 559 7.76 -12.03 30.24
C LYS A 559 8.94 -11.46 31.02
N THR A 560 10.12 -11.39 30.39
CA THR A 560 11.33 -10.83 31.01
C THR A 560 11.13 -9.38 31.45
N TYR A 561 10.51 -8.57 30.60
CA TYR A 561 10.15 -7.18 30.87
C TYR A 561 9.19 -7.07 32.06
N LEU A 562 8.09 -7.83 32.07
CA LEU A 562 7.08 -7.78 33.14
C LEU A 562 7.61 -8.30 34.48
N GLN A 563 8.57 -9.23 34.47
CA GLN A 563 9.23 -9.75 35.68
C GLN A 563 10.14 -8.70 36.35
N SER A 564 10.49 -7.61 35.69
CA SER A 564 11.37 -6.57 36.22
C SER A 564 10.72 -5.66 37.28
N SER A 565 9.38 -5.65 37.36
CA SER A 565 8.62 -4.84 38.31
C SER A 565 7.72 -5.74 39.14
N GLU A 566 7.78 -5.60 40.46
CA GLU A 566 6.94 -6.38 41.39
C GLU A 566 5.43 -6.21 41.10
N VAL A 567 5.03 -5.05 40.58
CA VAL A 567 3.62 -4.74 40.26
C VAL A 567 3.13 -5.57 39.07
N THR A 568 3.98 -5.77 38.07
CA THR A 568 3.63 -6.51 36.85
C THR A 568 3.98 -7.99 36.96
N ALA A 569 4.96 -8.38 37.79
CA ALA A 569 5.46 -9.74 37.92
C ALA A 569 4.43 -10.75 38.47
N HIS A 570 3.44 -10.27 39.23
CA HIS A 570 2.38 -11.10 39.83
C HIS A 570 0.97 -10.62 39.43
N GLY A 571 0.86 -9.85 38.34
CA GLY A 571 -0.39 -9.25 37.88
C GLY A 571 -1.05 -9.99 36.70
N PRO A 572 -2.28 -9.60 36.33
CA PRO A 572 -3.02 -10.22 35.22
C PRO A 572 -2.33 -10.07 33.85
N ALA A 573 -1.43 -9.10 33.70
CA ALA A 573 -0.61 -8.95 32.50
C ALA A 573 0.42 -10.08 32.36
N MET A 574 1.05 -10.51 33.46
CA MET A 574 1.97 -11.65 33.47
C MET A 574 1.23 -12.95 33.17
N GLU A 575 0.06 -13.16 33.78
CA GLU A 575 -0.75 -14.37 33.53
C GLU A 575 -1.09 -14.51 32.04
N ARG A 576 -1.54 -13.43 31.39
CA ARG A 576 -1.85 -13.44 29.95
C ARG A 576 -0.64 -13.76 29.08
N VAL A 577 0.54 -13.21 29.39
CA VAL A 577 1.77 -13.53 28.65
C VAL A 577 2.18 -14.99 28.87
N LEU A 578 2.03 -15.53 30.08
CA LEU A 578 2.34 -16.94 30.36
C LEU A 578 1.39 -17.90 29.66
N ASP A 579 0.10 -17.58 29.59
CA ASP A 579 -0.91 -18.37 28.88
C ASP A 579 -0.62 -18.39 27.37
N ALA A 580 -0.35 -17.23 26.77
CA ALA A 580 0.03 -17.11 25.35
C ALA A 580 1.34 -17.87 25.05
N LEU A 581 2.33 -17.79 25.94
CA LEU A 581 3.59 -18.51 25.80
C LEU A 581 3.39 -20.04 25.85
N ALA A 582 2.48 -20.52 26.69
CA ALA A 582 2.15 -21.95 26.74
C ALA A 582 1.46 -22.42 25.45
N GLU A 583 0.56 -21.61 24.89
CA GLU A 583 -0.13 -21.91 23.63
C GLU A 583 0.87 -21.95 22.46
N GLU A 584 1.72 -20.93 22.34
CA GLU A 584 2.71 -20.83 21.28
C GLU A 584 3.75 -21.98 21.35
N GLN A 585 4.17 -22.38 22.54
CA GLN A 585 5.06 -23.54 22.72
C GLN A 585 4.42 -24.85 22.26
N ILE A 586 3.11 -25.03 22.49
CA ILE A 586 2.38 -26.21 22.02
C ILE A 586 2.34 -26.22 20.49
N GLU A 587 2.09 -25.07 19.87
CA GLU A 587 2.01 -24.96 18.41
C GLU A 587 3.39 -25.14 17.76
N ALA A 588 4.43 -24.53 18.32
CA ALA A 588 5.82 -24.77 17.91
C ALA A 588 6.22 -26.25 18.02
N GLN A 589 5.76 -26.95 19.07
CA GLN A 589 5.99 -28.39 19.21
C GLN A 589 5.22 -29.20 18.15
N ARG A 590 3.97 -28.85 17.83
CA ARG A 590 3.20 -29.48 16.76
C ARG A 590 3.84 -29.30 15.40
N ALA A 591 4.28 -28.09 15.08
CA ALA A 591 4.98 -27.78 13.83
C ALA A 591 6.24 -28.66 13.66
N ARG A 592 7.04 -28.83 14.73
CA ARG A 592 8.20 -29.75 14.74
C ARG A 592 7.80 -31.21 14.50
N HIS A 593 6.69 -31.67 15.07
CA HIS A 593 6.20 -33.03 14.85
C HIS A 593 5.67 -33.26 13.43
N VAL A 594 5.02 -32.27 12.82
CA VAL A 594 4.56 -32.34 11.42
C VAL A 594 5.74 -32.39 10.46
N ALA A 595 6.77 -31.57 10.68
CA ALA A 595 8.01 -31.60 9.90
C ALA A 595 8.74 -32.95 10.02
N ALA A 596 8.73 -33.58 11.19
CA ALA A 596 9.37 -34.88 11.42
C ALA A 596 8.59 -36.08 10.85
N HIS A 597 7.28 -35.94 10.59
CA HIS A 597 6.41 -37.00 10.06
C HIS A 597 6.06 -36.86 8.57
N GLY A 598 6.46 -35.76 7.90
CA GLY A 598 6.26 -35.54 6.46
C GLY A 598 7.08 -36.45 5.53
N GLU A 599 8.16 -37.06 6.02
CA GLU A 599 8.93 -38.09 5.29
C GLU A 599 8.64 -39.49 5.84
N LYS A 600 7.47 -40.04 5.51
CA LYS A 600 7.28 -41.49 5.32
C LYS A 600 5.90 -41.72 4.71
N GLY A 601 5.87 -41.75 3.38
CA GLY A 601 4.76 -42.32 2.64
C GLY A 601 4.53 -43.75 3.11
N ILE A 602 3.34 -44.00 3.66
CA ILE A 602 2.83 -45.36 3.85
C ILE A 602 2.41 -45.85 2.47
N THR A 603 3.27 -46.62 1.81
CA THR A 603 2.88 -47.45 0.67
C THR A 603 2.22 -48.71 1.20
N HIS A 604 0.92 -48.88 0.93
CA HIS A 604 0.28 -50.18 1.03
C HIS A 604 -0.55 -50.46 -0.23
N GLY A 605 -0.07 -51.48 -0.96
CA GLY A 605 -0.82 -52.65 -1.43
C GLY A 605 -2.15 -52.46 -2.11
#